data_AF-L7M993-F1
#
_entry.id   AF-L7M993-F1
#
_cell.length_a   1.000
_cell.length_b   1.000
_cell.length_c   1.000
_cell.angle_alpha   90.00
_cell.angle_beta   90.00
_cell.angle_gamma   90.00
#
_symmetry.space_group_name_H-M   'P 1'
#
loop_
_entity.id
_entity.type
_entity.pdbx_description
1 polymer ?
#
loop_
_entity_poly.entity_id
_entity_poly.type
_entity_poly.pdbx_seq_one_letter_code
_entity_poly.pdbx_strand_id
1 'polypeptide(L)'
;MLRLSVVVLCFILQQCIVESSLKNGTHTAKIGKGIEVKAYVIYDVDKYRTEYKPTHKKKQGVAWYFLGLFDEVESYFHHHNVMVKFSVIAAEWKEHIWVKRNETLDINATLANVQKAHPSNYSRPNETIVYLFTNKTLPMPWKTDAATIGTFCTPNVSAAIAVQAPGNINCTSTVKATKLVFGASDSTNFTEEDMDNMNKTFSKCYIKTKKRRTTTGKTTATPTTTDMNNTGTN
;
A
#
# COMPACT_ATOMS: atom_id res chain seq x y z
N MET A 1 -26.36 -7.25 -83.53
CA MET A 1 -26.11 -5.95 -82.87
C MET A 1 -25.19 -6.18 -81.69
N LEU A 2 -23.97 -5.65 -81.77
CA LEU A 2 -22.96 -5.68 -80.70
C LEU A 2 -23.43 -4.84 -79.49
N ARG A 3 -23.15 -5.31 -78.27
CA ARG A 3 -22.50 -4.48 -77.25
C ARG A 3 -21.49 -5.32 -76.46
N LEU A 4 -20.29 -4.76 -76.39
CA LEU A 4 -19.03 -5.29 -75.89
C LEU A 4 -18.63 -4.44 -74.66
N SER A 5 -17.95 -5.08 -73.70
CA SER A 5 -17.09 -4.48 -72.66
C SER A 5 -17.83 -3.77 -71.49
N VAL A 6 -17.37 -3.78 -70.23
CA VAL A 6 -16.02 -3.60 -69.69
C VAL A 6 -15.95 -4.18 -68.25
N VAL A 7 -14.97 -5.07 -68.02
CA VAL A 7 -14.06 -5.21 -66.86
C VAL A 7 -14.33 -4.32 -65.63
N VAL A 8 -14.43 -4.89 -64.41
CA VAL A 8 -13.54 -4.54 -63.28
C VAL A 8 -13.47 -5.72 -62.31
N LEU A 9 -12.33 -6.39 -62.37
CA LEU A 9 -11.78 -7.34 -61.42
C LEU A 9 -11.41 -6.59 -60.13
N CYS A 10 -12.16 -6.78 -59.05
CA CYS A 10 -11.76 -6.35 -57.70
C CYS A 10 -11.74 -7.57 -56.77
N PHE A 11 -10.74 -8.42 -56.96
CA PHE A 11 -10.25 -9.32 -55.92
C PHE A 11 -9.55 -8.46 -54.87
N ILE A 12 -10.31 -7.86 -53.95
CA ILE A 12 -9.73 -7.36 -52.70
C ILE A 12 -9.39 -8.61 -51.89
N LEU A 13 -8.11 -8.95 -51.95
CA LEU A 13 -7.44 -9.84 -51.02
C LEU A 13 -7.73 -9.33 -49.61
N GLN A 14 -8.74 -9.91 -48.99
CA GLN A 14 -9.01 -9.81 -47.56
C GLN A 14 -7.91 -10.64 -46.88
N GLN A 15 -6.69 -10.09 -46.85
CA GLN A 15 -5.63 -10.62 -46.01
C GLN A 15 -6.05 -10.36 -44.57
N CYS A 16 -6.51 -11.43 -43.94
CA CYS A 16 -6.56 -11.57 -42.49
C CYS A 16 -5.15 -11.31 -41.94
N ILE A 17 -4.81 -10.06 -41.67
CA ILE A 17 -3.81 -9.75 -40.66
C ILE A 17 -4.53 -9.93 -39.33
N VAL A 18 -4.72 -11.20 -38.96
CA VAL A 18 -4.85 -11.57 -37.56
C VAL A 18 -3.45 -11.33 -37.00
N GLU A 19 -3.22 -10.10 -36.54
CA GLU A 19 -2.21 -9.86 -35.51
C GLU A 19 -2.64 -10.69 -34.30
N SER A 20 -2.17 -11.93 -34.30
CA SER A 20 -2.03 -12.72 -33.09
C SER A 20 -0.94 -12.02 -32.29
N SER A 21 -1.33 -10.92 -31.63
CA SER A 21 -0.62 -10.43 -30.46
C SER A 21 -0.62 -11.59 -29.49
N LEU A 22 0.49 -12.33 -29.54
CA LEU A 22 0.87 -13.31 -28.57
C LEU A 22 0.84 -12.55 -27.24
N LYS A 23 -0.27 -12.69 -26.51
CA LYS A 23 -0.38 -12.31 -25.10
C LYS A 23 0.62 -13.21 -24.36
N ASN A 24 1.90 -12.87 -24.48
CA ASN A 24 2.89 -13.21 -23.47
C ASN A 24 2.23 -12.77 -22.17
N GLY A 25 1.85 -13.73 -21.33
CA GLY A 25 1.17 -13.47 -20.07
C GLY A 25 1.96 -12.38 -19.37
N THR A 26 1.41 -11.17 -19.39
CA THR A 26 2.08 -9.98 -18.88
C THR A 26 2.10 -10.17 -17.39
N HIS A 27 3.21 -10.72 -16.89
CA HIS A 27 3.50 -10.69 -15.47
C HIS A 27 3.48 -9.22 -15.06
N THR A 28 2.38 -8.79 -14.43
CA THR A 28 2.24 -7.43 -13.93
C THR A 28 3.44 -7.13 -13.03
N ALA A 29 4.19 -6.08 -13.36
CA ALA A 29 5.39 -5.73 -12.63
C ALA A 29 5.05 -5.48 -11.15
N LYS A 30 5.89 -6.02 -10.26
CA LYS A 30 5.74 -5.79 -8.82
C LYS A 30 6.17 -4.37 -8.46
N ILE A 31 5.31 -3.62 -7.79
CA ILE A 31 5.58 -2.24 -7.35
C ILE A 31 5.65 -2.16 -5.82
N GLY A 32 6.15 -1.04 -5.28
CA GLY A 32 6.13 -0.76 -3.85
C GLY A 32 7.09 -1.56 -2.97
N LYS A 33 8.00 -2.35 -3.56
CA LYS A 33 8.96 -3.15 -2.80
C LYS A 33 9.89 -2.27 -1.95
N GLY A 34 9.93 -2.56 -0.65
CA GLY A 34 10.78 -1.84 0.31
C GLY A 34 10.14 -0.58 0.89
N ILE A 35 8.88 -0.32 0.55
CA ILE A 35 8.07 0.73 1.17
C ILE A 35 7.37 0.16 2.39
N GLU A 36 7.40 0.92 3.48
CA GLU A 36 6.69 0.64 4.72
C GLU A 36 5.69 1.77 4.98
N VAL A 37 4.44 1.40 5.19
CA VAL A 37 3.32 2.26 5.51
C VAL A 37 3.12 2.23 7.01
N LYS A 38 3.32 3.37 7.65
CA LYS A 38 3.05 3.53 9.08
C LYS A 38 1.59 3.93 9.26
N ALA A 39 0.80 3.05 9.84
CA ALA A 39 -0.60 3.29 10.17
C ALA A 39 -0.70 3.91 11.55
N TYR A 40 -1.07 5.19 11.61
CA TYR A 40 -1.50 5.84 12.83
C TYR A 40 -3.02 5.73 12.92
N VAL A 41 -3.53 4.97 13.87
CA VAL A 41 -4.95 4.66 13.92
C VAL A 41 -5.67 5.54 14.93
N ILE A 42 -6.76 6.17 14.48
CA ILE A 42 -7.74 6.86 15.29
C ILE A 42 -9.05 6.09 15.15
N TYR A 43 -9.78 5.93 16.24
CA TYR A 43 -11.13 5.40 16.23
C TYR A 43 -12.06 6.26 17.07
N ASP A 44 -13.32 6.38 16.66
CA ASP A 44 -14.27 7.33 17.25
C ASP A 44 -15.30 6.69 18.20
N VAL A 45 -15.32 5.36 18.32
CA VAL A 45 -16.20 4.63 19.23
C VAL A 45 -15.39 3.73 20.17
N ASP A 46 -15.64 3.81 21.48
CA ASP A 46 -14.92 3.02 22.49
C ASP A 46 -15.09 1.49 22.30
N LYS A 47 -16.16 1.07 21.62
CA LYS A 47 -16.42 -0.33 21.24
C LYS A 47 -15.27 -1.03 20.51
N TYR A 48 -14.41 -0.32 19.78
CA TYR A 48 -13.21 -0.93 19.18
C TYR A 48 -12.27 -1.54 20.24
N ARG A 49 -12.25 -1.00 21.45
CA ARG A 49 -11.42 -1.52 22.56
C ARG A 49 -12.04 -2.74 23.24
N THR A 50 -13.37 -2.83 23.27
CA THR A 50 -14.10 -3.83 24.06
C THR A 50 -14.62 -5.00 23.23
N GLU A 51 -14.95 -4.80 21.95
CA GLU A 51 -15.51 -5.85 21.09
C GLU A 51 -14.44 -6.76 20.46
N TYR A 52 -13.17 -6.36 20.48
CA TYR A 52 -12.08 -7.23 20.02
C TYR A 52 -11.84 -8.37 21.03
N LYS A 53 -12.16 -9.60 20.62
CA LYS A 53 -11.87 -10.83 21.36
C LYS A 53 -10.62 -11.49 20.79
N PRO A 54 -9.45 -11.32 21.43
CA PRO A 54 -8.25 -11.93 20.90
C PRO A 54 -8.29 -13.44 21.07
N THR A 55 -7.87 -14.16 20.04
CA THR A 55 -7.67 -15.61 20.09
C THR A 55 -6.56 -16.02 21.06
N HIS A 56 -5.60 -15.12 21.33
CA HIS A 56 -4.51 -15.34 22.29
C HIS A 56 -4.50 -14.28 23.39
N LYS A 57 -4.38 -14.72 24.66
CA LYS A 57 -4.30 -13.83 25.84
C LYS A 57 -3.18 -12.77 25.78
N LYS A 58 -2.12 -13.02 25.00
CA LYS A 58 -1.00 -12.08 24.82
C LYS A 58 -1.26 -11.00 23.75
N LYS A 59 -2.29 -11.15 22.91
CA LYS A 59 -2.67 -10.20 21.87
C LYS A 59 -3.84 -9.32 22.32
N GLN A 60 -3.79 -8.79 23.53
CA GLN A 60 -4.89 -7.99 24.09
C GLN A 60 -4.72 -6.51 23.74
N GLY A 61 -5.84 -5.85 23.46
CA GLY A 61 -5.92 -4.41 23.20
C GLY A 61 -6.18 -4.07 21.74
N VAL A 62 -6.71 -2.86 21.54
CA VAL A 62 -7.17 -2.35 20.25
C VAL A 62 -6.07 -2.29 19.17
N ALA A 63 -4.81 -2.13 19.57
CA ALA A 63 -3.69 -2.14 18.64
C ALA A 63 -3.54 -3.50 17.92
N TRP A 64 -3.81 -4.62 18.61
CA TRP A 64 -3.75 -5.95 18.00
C TRP A 64 -4.90 -6.22 17.03
N TYR A 65 -6.07 -5.64 17.28
CA TYR A 65 -7.18 -5.65 16.33
C TYR A 65 -6.75 -5.01 15.01
N PHE A 66 -6.20 -3.80 15.07
CA PHE A 66 -5.75 -3.10 13.87
C PHE A 66 -4.53 -3.75 13.22
N LEU A 67 -3.62 -4.35 13.99
CA LEU A 67 -2.50 -5.09 13.41
C LEU A 67 -3.01 -6.25 12.53
N GLY A 68 -3.95 -7.06 13.04
CA GLY A 68 -4.54 -8.13 12.25
C GLY A 68 -5.32 -7.62 11.04
N LEU A 69 -6.02 -6.49 11.17
CA LEU A 69 -6.69 -5.86 10.04
C LEU A 69 -5.70 -5.42 8.95
N PHE A 70 -4.57 -4.82 9.33
CA PHE A 70 -3.55 -4.37 8.38
C PHE A 70 -2.73 -5.52 7.79
N ASP A 71 -2.62 -6.66 8.46
CA ASP A 71 -2.08 -7.89 7.87
C ASP A 71 -2.95 -8.34 6.68
N GLU A 72 -4.29 -8.28 6.81
CA GLU A 72 -5.22 -8.58 5.71
C GLU A 72 -5.15 -7.54 4.58
N VAL A 73 -4.98 -6.25 4.91
CA VAL A 73 -4.75 -5.20 3.91
C VAL A 73 -3.45 -5.46 3.15
N GLU A 74 -2.36 -5.78 3.85
CA GLU A 74 -1.08 -6.12 3.25
C GLU A 74 -1.21 -7.30 2.29
N SER A 75 -1.86 -8.38 2.75
CA SER A 75 -2.14 -9.58 1.94
C SER A 75 -2.91 -9.24 0.67
N TYR A 76 -3.96 -8.40 0.76
CA TYR A 76 -4.71 -7.93 -0.40
C TYR A 76 -3.79 -7.24 -1.42
N PHE A 77 -2.97 -6.27 -0.99
CA PHE A 77 -2.07 -5.56 -1.90
C PHE A 77 -1.01 -6.48 -2.51
N HIS A 78 -0.44 -7.42 -1.74
CA HIS A 78 0.54 -8.38 -2.24
C HIS A 78 -0.02 -9.32 -3.28
N HIS A 79 -1.27 -9.79 -3.10
CA HIS A 79 -1.97 -10.61 -4.08
C HIS A 79 -2.11 -9.90 -5.43
N HIS A 80 -2.12 -8.56 -5.41
CA HIS A 80 -2.16 -7.73 -6.60
C HIS A 80 -0.81 -7.11 -6.98
N ASN A 81 0.31 -7.75 -6.60
CA ASN A 81 1.68 -7.31 -6.94
C ASN A 81 2.09 -5.94 -6.39
N VAL A 82 1.40 -5.41 -5.37
CA VAL A 82 1.78 -4.19 -4.64
C VAL A 82 2.47 -4.61 -3.32
N MET A 83 3.80 -4.60 -3.32
CA MET A 83 4.66 -5.21 -2.30
C MET A 83 5.03 -4.27 -1.13
N VAL A 84 4.08 -3.46 -0.68
CA VAL A 84 4.24 -2.56 0.48
C VAL A 84 4.13 -3.34 1.79
N LYS A 85 4.71 -2.84 2.88
CA LYS A 85 4.50 -3.38 4.22
C LYS A 85 3.67 -2.44 5.07
N PHE A 86 2.87 -2.96 5.98
CA PHE A 86 2.14 -2.14 6.95
C PHE A 86 2.72 -2.31 8.36
N SER A 87 2.66 -1.24 9.14
CA SER A 87 3.01 -1.27 10.56
C SER A 87 2.11 -0.33 11.34
N VAL A 88 1.38 -0.87 12.33
CA VAL A 88 0.55 -0.06 13.22
C VAL A 88 1.44 0.56 14.28
N ILE A 89 1.60 1.87 14.22
CA ILE A 89 2.51 2.61 15.11
C ILE A 89 1.81 3.17 16.36
N ALA A 90 0.50 3.41 16.27
CA ALA A 90 -0.33 3.88 17.37
C ALA A 90 -1.81 3.56 17.08
N ALA A 91 -2.61 3.43 18.12
CA ALA A 91 -4.07 3.31 18.03
C ALA A 91 -4.73 4.07 19.18
N GLU A 92 -5.46 5.14 18.87
CA GLU A 92 -6.00 6.08 19.84
C GLU A 92 -7.49 6.33 19.66
N TRP A 93 -8.20 6.43 20.78
CA TRP A 93 -9.59 6.84 20.77
C TRP A 93 -9.69 8.36 20.70
N LYS A 94 -10.48 8.91 19.77
CA LYS A 94 -10.79 10.35 19.70
C LYS A 94 -12.27 10.56 19.36
N GLU A 95 -13.03 11.01 20.35
CA GLU A 95 -14.48 11.26 20.19
C GLU A 95 -14.79 12.45 19.27
N HIS A 96 -13.95 13.49 19.27
CA HIS A 96 -14.23 14.77 18.60
C HIS A 96 -13.35 15.01 17.37
N ILE A 97 -13.28 14.03 16.45
CA ILE A 97 -12.50 14.16 15.20
C ILE A 97 -13.34 14.69 14.03
N TRP A 98 -14.66 14.47 14.06
CA TRP A 98 -15.59 14.82 12.99
C TRP A 98 -15.87 16.31 12.90
N VAL A 99 -15.86 16.83 11.67
CA VAL A 99 -16.32 18.19 11.38
C VAL A 99 -17.72 18.13 10.79
N LYS A 100 -18.61 19.00 11.26
CA LYS A 100 -19.94 19.19 10.69
C LYS A 100 -20.05 20.57 10.06
N ARG A 101 -20.77 20.67 8.94
CA ARG A 101 -21.18 21.92 8.29
C ARG A 101 -22.66 21.81 7.97
N ASN A 102 -23.47 22.72 8.52
CA ASN A 102 -24.94 22.66 8.41
C ASN A 102 -25.48 21.27 8.79
N GLU A 103 -25.07 20.77 9.96
CA GLU A 103 -25.44 19.45 10.54
C GLU A 103 -24.99 18.21 9.76
N THR A 104 -24.49 18.37 8.54
CA THR A 104 -23.95 17.30 7.71
C THR A 104 -22.45 17.10 7.98
N LEU A 105 -21.96 15.86 7.94
CA LEU A 105 -20.52 15.59 8.06
C LEU A 105 -19.77 16.21 6.87
N ASP A 106 -18.76 17.02 7.17
CA ASP A 106 -17.84 17.58 6.19
C ASP A 106 -16.61 16.66 6.09
N ILE A 107 -16.61 15.80 5.07
CA ILE A 107 -15.56 14.78 4.88
C ILE A 107 -14.19 15.41 4.63
N ASN A 108 -14.14 16.50 3.86
CA ASN A 108 -12.88 17.16 3.53
C ASN A 108 -12.28 17.85 4.76
N ALA A 109 -13.10 18.56 5.53
CA ALA A 109 -12.66 19.17 6.78
C ALA A 109 -12.30 18.11 7.84
N THR A 110 -13.01 16.97 7.85
CA THR A 110 -12.67 15.84 8.73
C THR A 110 -11.33 15.24 8.35
N LEU A 111 -11.04 14.99 7.07
CA LEU A 111 -9.72 14.50 6.62
C LEU A 111 -8.60 15.46 7.05
N ALA A 112 -8.81 16.78 6.97
CA ALA A 112 -7.84 17.76 7.46
C ALA A 112 -7.62 17.67 8.98
N ASN A 113 -8.67 17.42 9.78
CA ASN A 113 -8.53 17.16 11.22
C ASN A 113 -7.81 15.84 11.49
N VAL A 114 -8.08 14.79 10.71
CA VAL A 114 -7.40 13.49 10.80
C VAL A 114 -5.89 13.65 10.52
N GLN A 115 -5.49 14.42 9.50
CA GLN A 115 -4.07 14.71 9.25
C GLN A 115 -3.40 15.43 10.44
N LYS A 116 -4.08 16.42 11.03
CA LYS A 116 -3.56 17.20 12.17
C LYS A 116 -3.48 16.40 13.47
N ALA A 117 -4.20 15.28 13.56
CA ALA A 117 -4.20 14.45 14.75
C ALA A 117 -2.90 13.63 14.91
N HIS A 118 -2.08 13.54 13.87
CA HIS A 118 -0.75 12.95 13.93
C HIS A 118 0.21 13.84 14.75
N PRO A 119 0.91 13.31 15.76
CA PRO A 119 1.84 14.08 16.59
C PRO A 119 2.98 14.67 15.75
N SER A 120 3.25 15.97 15.90
CA SER A 120 4.30 16.69 15.14
C SER A 120 5.72 16.18 15.43
N ASN A 121 5.91 15.56 16.59
CA ASN A 121 7.15 14.96 17.06
C ASN A 121 7.40 13.54 16.49
N TYR A 122 6.46 12.95 15.75
CA TYR A 122 6.68 11.66 15.12
C TYR A 122 7.56 11.80 13.87
N SER A 123 8.69 11.10 13.85
CA SER A 123 9.59 11.13 12.71
C SER A 123 8.93 10.47 11.48
N ARG A 124 9.02 11.13 10.32
CA ARG A 124 8.59 10.64 8.99
C ARG A 124 7.08 10.74 8.70
N PRO A 125 6.54 11.97 8.64
CA PRO A 125 5.14 12.19 8.24
C PRO A 125 4.82 11.64 6.84
N ASN A 126 5.81 11.63 5.94
CA ASN A 126 5.68 11.17 4.56
C ASN A 126 5.49 9.65 4.40
N GLU A 127 5.89 8.84 5.40
CA GLU A 127 5.68 7.38 5.41
C GLU A 127 4.40 7.01 6.18
N THR A 128 3.63 7.99 6.65
CA THR A 128 2.52 7.78 7.59
C THR A 128 1.17 8.08 6.95
N ILE A 129 0.22 7.18 7.17
CA ILE A 129 -1.21 7.39 6.89
C ILE A 129 -1.94 7.40 8.24
N VAL A 130 -2.68 8.46 8.50
CA VAL A 130 -3.59 8.51 9.65
C VAL A 130 -4.95 7.98 9.22
N TYR A 131 -5.37 6.89 9.84
CA TYR A 131 -6.65 6.25 9.57
C TYR A 131 -7.65 6.63 10.65
N LEU A 132 -8.83 7.08 10.23
CA LEU A 132 -10.01 7.19 11.08
C LEU A 132 -10.93 5.99 10.84
N PHE A 133 -11.05 5.13 11.84
CA PHE A 133 -12.02 4.04 11.86
C PHE A 133 -13.31 4.47 12.54
N THR A 134 -14.43 4.17 11.89
CA THR A 134 -15.75 4.55 12.39
C THR A 134 -16.82 3.53 12.02
N ASN A 135 -17.92 3.52 12.76
CA ASN A 135 -19.18 2.87 12.36
C ASN A 135 -20.24 3.86 11.85
N LYS A 136 -19.90 5.15 11.73
CA LYS A 136 -20.81 6.18 11.22
C LYS A 136 -20.94 6.07 9.70
N THR A 137 -22.17 6.23 9.21
CA THR A 137 -22.45 6.36 7.78
C THR A 137 -21.93 7.71 7.28
N LEU A 138 -21.18 7.70 6.17
CA LEU A 138 -20.76 8.93 5.49
C LEU A 138 -21.97 9.60 4.80
N PRO A 139 -21.88 10.90 4.42
CA PRO A 139 -22.98 11.59 3.74
C PRO A 139 -23.51 10.90 2.48
N MET A 140 -22.67 10.11 1.80
CA MET A 140 -23.08 9.20 0.74
C MET A 140 -23.14 7.78 1.32
N PRO A 141 -24.34 7.20 1.56
CA PRO A 141 -24.46 5.95 2.32
C PRO A 141 -23.79 4.73 1.68
N TRP A 142 -23.65 4.71 0.35
CA TRP A 142 -22.97 3.63 -0.38
C TRP A 142 -21.43 3.73 -0.29
N LYS A 143 -20.90 4.86 0.19
CA LYS A 143 -19.46 5.10 0.31
C LYS A 143 -18.99 4.69 1.70
N THR A 144 -18.01 3.80 1.74
CA THR A 144 -17.47 3.25 2.99
C THR A 144 -16.09 3.78 3.35
N ASP A 145 -15.59 4.74 2.58
CA ASP A 145 -14.22 5.20 2.66
C ASP A 145 -14.08 6.64 2.15
N ALA A 146 -13.03 7.31 2.59
CA ALA A 146 -12.59 8.59 2.03
C ALA A 146 -11.10 8.75 2.30
N ALA A 147 -10.39 9.52 1.48
CA ALA A 147 -8.95 9.67 1.65
C ALA A 147 -8.39 10.90 0.93
N THR A 148 -7.19 11.29 1.33
CA THR A 148 -6.37 12.24 0.59
C THR A 148 -5.68 11.53 -0.58
N ILE A 149 -6.14 11.78 -1.81
CA ILE A 149 -5.79 10.99 -2.99
C ILE A 149 -4.32 11.20 -3.43
N GLY A 150 -3.57 10.12 -3.65
CA GLY A 150 -2.20 10.15 -4.19
C GLY A 150 -1.21 10.93 -3.32
N THR A 151 -1.46 11.00 -2.02
CA THR A 151 -0.70 11.84 -1.08
C THR A 151 0.38 11.08 -0.32
N PHE A 152 0.47 9.76 -0.47
CA PHE A 152 1.51 8.98 0.20
C PHE A 152 2.90 9.41 -0.28
N CYS A 153 3.88 9.41 0.63
CA CYS A 153 5.24 9.89 0.35
C CYS A 153 5.34 11.35 -0.11
N THR A 154 4.37 12.19 0.25
CA THR A 154 4.46 13.65 0.14
C THR A 154 4.90 14.27 1.47
N PRO A 155 5.29 15.56 1.52
CA PRO A 155 5.66 16.21 2.77
C PRO A 155 4.55 16.24 3.83
N ASN A 156 3.29 16.16 3.39
CA ASN A 156 2.13 16.15 4.27
C ASN A 156 1.75 14.73 4.65
N VAL A 157 1.29 14.54 5.89
CA VAL A 157 0.74 13.28 6.37
C VAL A 157 -0.51 12.94 5.55
N SER A 158 -0.64 11.70 5.08
CA SER A 158 -1.86 11.24 4.41
C SER A 158 -2.96 10.94 5.43
N ALA A 159 -4.22 11.10 5.03
CA ALA A 159 -5.36 10.70 5.85
C ALA A 159 -6.33 9.82 5.08
N ALA A 160 -6.97 8.93 5.82
CA ALA A 160 -7.96 7.98 5.35
C ALA A 160 -9.08 7.83 6.38
N ILE A 161 -10.31 7.60 5.91
CA ILE A 161 -11.48 7.22 6.70
C ILE A 161 -11.92 5.85 6.22
N ALA A 162 -12.16 4.93 7.14
CA ALA A 162 -12.70 3.60 6.85
C ALA A 162 -13.94 3.35 7.72
N VAL A 163 -15.09 3.14 7.07
CA VAL A 163 -16.34 2.77 7.74
C VAL A 163 -16.36 1.27 7.94
N GLN A 164 -16.16 0.83 9.16
CA GLN A 164 -16.05 -0.57 9.53
C GLN A 164 -16.55 -0.77 10.95
N ALA A 165 -17.53 -1.65 11.17
CA ALA A 165 -18.00 -1.91 12.54
C ALA A 165 -16.87 -2.46 13.45
N PRO A 166 -16.85 -2.11 14.75
CA PRO A 166 -15.94 -2.70 15.72
C PRO A 166 -15.98 -4.24 15.68
N GLY A 167 -14.81 -4.87 15.83
CA GLY A 167 -14.68 -6.33 15.79
C GLY A 167 -14.83 -6.97 14.40
N ASN A 168 -15.25 -6.22 13.37
CA ASN A 168 -15.31 -6.73 12.01
C ASN A 168 -13.89 -6.86 11.44
N ILE A 169 -13.58 -8.01 10.83
CA ILE A 169 -12.27 -8.30 10.21
C ILE A 169 -12.25 -8.00 8.71
N ASN A 170 -13.40 -7.66 8.11
CA ASN A 170 -13.48 -7.33 6.70
C ASN A 170 -12.74 -6.01 6.43
N CYS A 171 -11.59 -6.08 5.76
CA CYS A 171 -10.72 -4.94 5.48
C CYS A 171 -11.09 -4.13 4.23
N THR A 172 -12.21 -4.43 3.55
CA THR A 172 -12.57 -3.82 2.25
C THR A 172 -12.53 -2.29 2.27
N SER A 173 -13.13 -1.66 3.27
CA SER A 173 -13.16 -0.19 3.39
C SER A 173 -11.77 0.39 3.63
N THR A 174 -10.93 -0.30 4.40
CA THR A 174 -9.55 0.08 4.66
C THR A 174 -8.70 -0.05 3.39
N VAL A 175 -8.89 -1.12 2.63
CA VAL A 175 -8.26 -1.33 1.32
C VAL A 175 -8.64 -0.19 0.38
N LYS A 176 -9.94 0.10 0.21
CA LYS A 176 -10.42 1.19 -0.66
C LYS A 176 -9.82 2.54 -0.28
N ALA A 177 -9.85 2.90 1.00
CA ALA A 177 -9.24 4.16 1.46
C ALA A 177 -7.73 4.20 1.17
N THR A 178 -7.03 3.08 1.38
CA THR A 178 -5.58 2.99 1.14
C THR A 178 -5.24 3.07 -0.36
N LYS A 179 -6.04 2.45 -1.23
CA LYS A 179 -5.92 2.56 -2.69
C LYS A 179 -5.92 4.03 -3.13
N LEU A 180 -6.90 4.78 -2.64
CA LEU A 180 -7.02 6.21 -2.92
C LEU A 180 -5.79 6.98 -2.43
N VAL A 181 -5.30 6.70 -1.21
CA VAL A 181 -4.07 7.34 -0.68
C VAL A 181 -2.85 7.05 -1.58
N PHE A 182 -2.75 5.85 -2.15
CA PHE A 182 -1.71 5.51 -3.12
C PHE A 182 -1.94 6.10 -4.52
N GLY A 183 -3.11 6.68 -4.79
CA GLY A 183 -3.44 7.35 -6.05
C GLY A 183 -4.16 6.46 -7.07
N ALA A 184 -4.58 5.26 -6.68
CA ALA A 184 -5.47 4.44 -7.50
C ALA A 184 -6.92 4.95 -7.44
N SER A 185 -7.73 4.53 -8.39
CA SER A 185 -9.18 4.77 -8.46
C SER A 185 -9.97 3.91 -7.45
N ASP A 186 -11.27 4.18 -7.33
CA ASP A 186 -12.22 3.44 -6.47
C ASP A 186 -12.74 2.13 -7.09
N SER A 187 -12.15 1.73 -8.22
CA SER A 187 -12.42 0.50 -8.95
C SER A 187 -12.33 -0.76 -8.06
N THR A 188 -13.02 -1.84 -8.41
CA THR A 188 -12.91 -3.11 -7.67
C THR A 188 -11.54 -3.77 -7.87
N ASN A 189 -11.03 -3.75 -9.11
CA ASN A 189 -9.75 -4.35 -9.50
C ASN A 189 -8.78 -3.25 -9.92
N PHE A 190 -7.48 -3.45 -9.70
CA PHE A 190 -6.48 -2.51 -10.23
C PHE A 190 -6.40 -2.59 -11.75
N THR A 191 -6.55 -1.44 -12.39
CA THR A 191 -6.22 -1.25 -13.81
C THR A 191 -4.72 -1.03 -13.98
N GLU A 192 -4.22 -1.07 -15.22
CA GLU A 192 -2.84 -0.67 -15.51
C GLU A 192 -2.58 0.78 -15.09
N GLU A 193 -3.55 1.67 -15.33
CA GLU A 193 -3.49 3.07 -14.88
C GLU A 193 -3.40 3.19 -13.34
N ASP A 194 -4.15 2.37 -12.59
CA ASP A 194 -4.04 2.32 -11.13
C ASP A 194 -2.63 1.93 -10.69
N MET A 195 -2.03 0.93 -11.35
CA MET A 195 -0.68 0.46 -11.05
C MET A 195 0.37 1.54 -11.36
N ASP A 196 0.23 2.24 -12.48
CA ASP A 196 1.12 3.35 -12.86
C ASP A 196 1.00 4.53 -11.89
N ASN A 197 -0.22 4.89 -11.49
CA ASN A 197 -0.47 5.96 -10.53
C ASN A 197 0.11 5.61 -9.14
N MET A 198 -0.10 4.38 -8.67
CA MET A 198 0.51 3.91 -7.42
C MET A 198 2.04 3.92 -7.51
N ASN A 199 2.62 3.45 -8.61
CA ASN A 199 4.06 3.44 -8.80
C ASN A 199 4.65 4.87 -8.83
N LYS A 200 3.94 5.83 -9.46
CA LYS A 200 4.29 7.25 -9.44
C LYS A 200 4.18 7.88 -8.05
N THR A 201 3.25 7.43 -7.23
CA THR A 201 3.19 7.84 -5.81
C THR A 201 4.36 7.26 -5.04
N PHE A 202 4.66 5.98 -5.23
CA PHE A 202 5.75 5.26 -4.57
C PHE A 202 7.15 5.74 -4.95
N SER A 203 7.35 6.27 -6.15
CA SER A 203 8.65 6.83 -6.57
C SER A 203 9.07 8.07 -5.75
N LYS A 204 8.13 8.71 -5.04
CA LYS A 204 8.39 9.82 -4.13
C LYS A 204 8.92 9.36 -2.76
N CYS A 205 8.84 8.07 -2.46
CA CYS A 205 9.24 7.52 -1.17
C CYS A 205 10.76 7.47 -1.01
N TYR A 206 11.25 7.83 0.17
CA TYR A 206 12.65 7.63 0.51
C TYR A 206 12.90 6.16 0.88
N ILE A 207 13.42 5.38 -0.07
CA ILE A 207 13.79 3.98 0.18
C ILE A 207 15.23 3.95 0.69
N LYS A 208 15.42 3.58 1.96
CA LYS A 208 16.76 3.29 2.50
C LYS A 208 17.37 2.11 1.73
N THR A 209 18.31 2.39 0.84
CA THR A 209 19.11 1.34 0.21
C THR A 209 19.94 0.65 1.28
N LYS A 210 19.64 -0.62 1.59
CA LYS A 210 20.54 -1.45 2.39
C LYS A 210 21.83 -1.59 1.58
N LYS A 211 22.89 -0.87 1.96
CA LYS A 211 24.24 -1.15 1.46
C LYS A 211 24.51 -2.63 1.73
N ARG A 212 24.57 -3.44 0.67
CA ARG A 212 25.08 -4.81 0.77
C ARG A 212 26.49 -4.68 1.34
N ARG A 213 26.69 -5.08 2.60
CA ARG A 213 28.03 -5.32 3.11
C ARG A 213 28.55 -6.51 2.30
N THR A 214 29.36 -6.22 1.28
CA THR A 214 30.18 -7.22 0.63
C THR A 214 31.21 -7.63 1.67
N THR A 215 30.95 -8.72 2.38
CA THR A 215 31.93 -9.33 3.26
C THR A 215 32.98 -9.96 2.35
N THR A 216 33.99 -9.18 1.96
CA THR A 216 35.17 -9.72 1.29
C THR A 216 35.87 -10.62 2.29
N GLY A 217 35.67 -11.93 2.16
CA GLY A 217 36.39 -12.93 2.93
C GLY A 217 37.87 -12.77 2.66
N LYS A 218 38.59 -12.16 3.60
CA LYS A 218 40.04 -12.12 3.62
C LYS A 218 40.51 -13.49 4.09
N THR A 219 40.67 -14.42 3.15
CA THR A 219 41.38 -15.68 3.37
C THR A 219 42.81 -15.34 3.80
N THR A 220 43.04 -15.39 5.11
CA THR A 220 44.39 -15.28 5.66
C THR A 220 44.96 -16.69 5.64
N ALA A 221 45.86 -16.96 4.70
CA ALA A 221 46.63 -18.18 4.67
C ALA A 221 47.55 -18.22 5.89
N THR A 222 47.40 -19.24 6.72
CA THR A 222 48.31 -19.58 7.81
C THR A 222 49.66 -19.99 7.21
N PRO A 223 50.80 -19.38 7.61
CA PRO A 223 52.11 -19.86 7.21
C PRO A 223 52.45 -21.11 8.01
N THR A 224 52.71 -22.21 7.30
CA THR A 224 53.34 -23.42 7.84
C THR A 224 54.77 -23.06 8.27
N THR A 225 55.05 -23.07 9.56
CA THR A 225 56.41 -22.94 10.09
C THR A 225 57.08 -24.31 10.03
N THR A 226 58.09 -24.43 9.17
CA THR A 226 58.99 -25.57 9.12
C THR A 226 60.12 -25.30 10.11
N ASP A 227 60.09 -25.97 11.26
CA ASP A 227 61.25 -26.06 12.16
C ASP A 227 62.28 -26.99 11.53
N MET A 228 63.43 -26.43 11.14
CA MET A 228 64.67 -27.17 10.92
C MET A 228 65.73 -26.65 11.87
N ASN A 229 66.15 -27.55 12.76
CA ASN A 229 67.34 -27.49 13.59
C ASN A 229 68.57 -26.97 12.83
N ASN A 230 69.39 -26.15 13.49
CA ASN A 230 70.84 -26.27 13.30
C ASN A 230 71.64 -25.90 14.56
N THR A 231 72.61 -26.76 14.80
CA THR A 231 73.62 -26.87 15.86
C THR A 231 74.66 -25.76 15.87
N GLY A 232 75.25 -25.49 17.06
CA GLY A 232 76.71 -25.41 17.19
C GLY A 232 77.32 -24.18 17.88
N THR A 233 78.13 -24.47 18.92
CA THR A 233 79.29 -23.72 19.48
C THR A 233 78.98 -22.41 20.23
N ASN A 234 79.42 -22.16 21.47
CA ASN A 234 80.58 -22.64 22.26
C ASN A 234 80.20 -23.14 23.65
#